data_AF-A0AAX6BS69-F1
#
_entry.id   AF-A0AAX6BS69-F1
#
_cell.length_a   1.000
_cell.length_b   1.000
_cell.length_c   1.000
_cell.angle_alpha   90.00
_cell.angle_beta   90.00
_cell.angle_gamma   90.00
#
_symmetry.space_group_name_H-M   'P 1'
#
loop_
_entity.id
_entity.type
_entity.pdbx_description
1 polymer ?
#
loop_
_entity_poly.entity_id
_entity_poly.type
_entity_poly.pdbx_seq_one_letter_code
_entity_poly.pdbx_strand_id
1 'polypeptide(L)'
;MINELYQITDEIYRLTQIFSDKNREEDIQKLEYLLLKRRDLMEKLPPKSRDHEWMGKKIVEMNKTIDQNLIFIRHRIMEDLRLLKVKKKHNNSYVNPYEMKSFDGMFYDKKN
;
A
#
# COMPACT_ATOMS: atom_id res chain seq x y z
N MET A 1 -12.77 -26.66 -6.14
CA MET A 1 -12.18 -26.23 -4.85
C MET A 1 -10.68 -25.90 -4.93
N ILE A 2 -9.75 -26.86 -4.93
CA ILE A 2 -8.31 -26.50 -4.98
C ILE A 2 -7.87 -25.88 -6.31
N ASN A 3 -8.50 -26.26 -7.42
CA ASN A 3 -8.29 -25.62 -8.72
C ASN A 3 -8.70 -24.13 -8.68
N GLU A 4 -9.82 -23.80 -8.03
CA GLU A 4 -10.28 -22.41 -7.87
C GLU A 4 -9.34 -21.62 -6.95
N LEU A 5 -8.87 -22.25 -5.87
CA LEU A 5 -7.86 -21.66 -4.99
C LEU A 5 -6.56 -21.38 -5.75
N TYR A 6 -6.12 -22.30 -6.61
CA TYR A 6 -4.97 -22.12 -7.48
C TYR A 6 -5.19 -20.93 -8.44
N GLN A 7 -6.34 -20.87 -9.13
CA GLN A 7 -6.64 -19.80 -10.08
C GLN A 7 -6.64 -18.42 -9.40
N ILE A 8 -7.27 -18.29 -8.24
CA ILE A 8 -7.29 -17.02 -7.50
C ILE A 8 -5.88 -16.68 -6.99
N THR A 9 -5.09 -17.66 -6.57
CA THR A 9 -3.70 -17.43 -6.16
C THR A 9 -2.86 -16.95 -7.34
N ASP A 10 -3.02 -17.54 -8.53
CA ASP A 10 -2.35 -17.10 -9.77
C ASP A 10 -2.79 -15.68 -10.17
N GLU A 11 -4.07 -15.34 -10.02
CA GLU A 11 -4.56 -13.99 -10.31
C GLU A 11 -3.98 -12.95 -9.36
N ILE A 12 -3.93 -13.24 -8.05
CA ILE A 12 -3.26 -12.38 -7.06
C ILE A 12 -1.78 -12.26 -7.40
N TYR A 13 -1.11 -13.37 -7.71
CA TYR A 13 0.30 -13.39 -8.09
C TYR A 13 0.57 -12.44 -9.26
N ARG A 14 -0.16 -12.58 -10.37
CA ARG A 14 -0.02 -11.70 -11.55
C ARG A 14 -0.31 -10.24 -11.22
N LEU A 15 -1.39 -9.97 -10.50
CA LEU A 15 -1.77 -8.60 -10.13
C LEU A 15 -0.68 -7.92 -9.30
N THR A 16 -0.09 -8.63 -8.34
CA THR A 16 1.01 -8.08 -7.52
C THR A 16 2.30 -7.83 -8.31
N GLN A 17 2.52 -8.52 -9.43
CA GLN A 17 3.69 -8.31 -10.29
C GLN A 17 3.54 -7.10 -11.22
N ILE A 18 2.32 -6.82 -11.69
CA ILE A 18 2.05 -5.70 -12.62
C ILE A 18 1.58 -4.44 -11.89
N PHE A 19 1.46 -4.49 -10.57
CA PHE A 19 0.96 -3.38 -9.75
C PHE A 19 1.69 -2.07 -10.08
N SER A 20 0.90 -1.05 -10.42
CA SER A 20 1.45 0.24 -10.85
C SER A 20 0.71 1.41 -10.21
N ASP A 21 1.39 2.54 -10.05
CA ASP A 21 0.78 3.74 -9.47
C ASP A 21 -0.30 4.35 -10.37
N LYS A 22 -0.31 4.01 -11.67
CA LYS A 22 -1.28 4.54 -12.64
C LYS A 22 -2.70 4.08 -12.36
N ASN A 23 -2.87 2.80 -12.02
CA ASN A 23 -4.17 2.18 -11.75
C ASN A 23 -4.29 1.78 -10.27
N ARG A 24 -3.57 2.49 -9.39
CA ARG A 24 -3.36 2.07 -7.99
C ARG A 24 -4.65 1.74 -7.24
N GLU A 25 -5.66 2.60 -7.37
CA GLU A 25 -6.94 2.43 -6.66
C GLU A 25 -7.67 1.17 -7.14
N GLU A 26 -7.77 1.00 -8.46
CA GLU A 26 -8.42 -0.16 -9.09
C GLU A 26 -7.67 -1.46 -8.74
N ASP A 27 -6.34 -1.44 -8.80
CA ASP A 27 -5.49 -2.59 -8.46
C ASP A 27 -5.64 -2.96 -6.98
N ILE A 28 -5.72 -1.99 -6.06
CA ILE A 28 -5.96 -2.23 -4.63
C ILE A 28 -7.33 -2.85 -4.40
N GLN A 29 -8.39 -2.27 -4.95
CA GLN A 29 -9.75 -2.80 -4.79
C GLN A 29 -9.87 -4.23 -5.33
N LYS A 30 -9.27 -4.48 -6.50
CA LYS A 30 -9.23 -5.83 -7.09
C LYS A 30 -8.47 -6.80 -6.19
N LEU A 31 -7.31 -6.39 -5.67
CA LEU A 31 -6.49 -7.21 -4.79
C LEU A 31 -7.22 -7.55 -3.48
N GLU A 32 -7.89 -6.59 -2.85
CA GLU A 32 -8.72 -6.81 -1.66
C GLU A 32 -9.84 -7.81 -1.92
N TYR A 33 -10.56 -7.64 -3.04
CA TYR A 33 -11.61 -8.58 -3.44
C TYR A 33 -11.07 -10.01 -3.61
N LEU A 34 -9.94 -10.16 -4.32
CA LEU A 34 -9.34 -11.47 -4.55
C LEU A 34 -8.85 -12.12 -3.25
N LEU A 35 -8.24 -11.35 -2.34
CA LEU A 35 -7.77 -11.83 -1.04
C LEU A 35 -8.93 -12.31 -0.17
N LEU A 36 -10.05 -11.58 -0.13
CA LEU A 36 -11.26 -11.98 0.59
C LEU A 36 -11.84 -13.28 0.03
N LYS A 37 -12.03 -13.34 -1.30
CA LYS A 37 -12.54 -14.53 -1.98
C LYS A 37 -11.64 -15.74 -1.74
N ARG A 38 -10.32 -15.53 -1.74
CA ARG A 38 -9.34 -16.57 -1.46
C ARG A 38 -9.47 -17.10 -0.03
N ARG A 39 -9.62 -16.22 0.97
CA ARG A 39 -9.81 -16.62 2.37
C ARG A 39 -11.04 -17.51 2.52
N ASP A 40 -12.17 -17.09 1.96
CA ASP A 40 -13.43 -17.83 2.06
C ASP A 40 -13.35 -19.22 1.39
N LEU A 41 -12.53 -19.36 0.34
CA LEU A 41 -12.26 -20.67 -0.28
C LEU A 41 -11.32 -21.54 0.55
N MET A 42 -10.33 -20.94 1.22
CA MET A 42 -9.42 -21.67 2.10
C MET A 42 -10.15 -22.24 3.32
N GLU A 43 -11.12 -21.52 3.89
CA GLU A 43 -11.94 -22.01 5.00
C GLU A 43 -12.79 -23.24 4.63
N LYS A 44 -13.20 -23.33 3.36
CA LYS A 44 -14.01 -24.45 2.84
C LYS A 44 -13.17 -25.65 2.39
N LEU A 45 -11.84 -25.52 2.37
CA LEU A 45 -10.98 -26.56 1.84
C LEU A 45 -10.87 -27.73 2.82
N PRO A 46 -11.11 -28.98 2.39
CA PRO A 46 -10.96 -30.13 3.27
C PRO A 46 -9.49 -30.33 3.69
N PRO A 47 -9.24 -30.84 4.91
CA PRO A 47 -7.88 -31.11 5.36
C PRO A 47 -7.25 -32.22 4.50
N LYS A 48 -6.22 -31.85 3.73
CA LYS A 48 -5.36 -32.72 2.90
C LYS A 48 -6.10 -33.65 1.93
N SER A 49 -6.20 -33.23 0.67
CA SER A 49 -6.42 -34.15 -0.46
C SER A 49 -5.07 -34.54 -1.08
N ARG A 50 -4.79 -35.85 -1.20
CA ARG A 50 -3.57 -36.37 -1.83
C ARG A 50 -3.54 -36.12 -3.35
N ASP A 51 -4.69 -35.93 -3.98
CA ASP A 51 -4.83 -35.89 -5.43
C ASP A 51 -4.29 -34.59 -6.07
N HIS A 52 -3.91 -33.61 -5.24
CA HIS A 52 -3.54 -32.26 -5.69
C HIS A 52 -2.24 -31.73 -5.07
N GLU A 53 -1.31 -32.64 -4.72
CA GLU A 53 -0.06 -32.27 -4.05
C GLU A 53 0.77 -31.23 -4.85
N TRP A 54 0.81 -31.36 -6.18
CA TRP A 54 1.54 -30.44 -7.05
C TRP A 54 0.95 -29.02 -7.03
N MET A 55 -0.39 -28.89 -7.05
CA MET A 55 -1.06 -27.60 -6.98
C MET A 55 -0.85 -26.96 -5.62
N GLY A 56 -0.92 -27.75 -4.54
CA GLY A 56 -0.62 -27.28 -3.20
C GLY A 56 0.79 -26.70 -3.10
N LYS A 57 1.80 -27.40 -3.63
CA LYS A 57 3.18 -26.91 -3.72
C LYS A 57 3.27 -25.60 -4.49
N LYS A 58 2.62 -25.50 -5.66
CA LYS A 58 2.61 -24.27 -6.45
C LYS A 58 1.93 -23.10 -5.76
N ILE A 59 0.81 -23.34 -5.07
CA ILE A 59 0.14 -22.31 -4.25
C ILE A 59 1.10 -21.79 -3.17
N VAL A 60 1.82 -22.69 -2.48
CA VAL A 60 2.80 -22.30 -1.45
C VAL A 60 3.96 -21.51 -2.06
N GLU A 61 4.46 -21.88 -3.23
CA GLU A 61 5.50 -21.12 -3.95
C GLU A 61 5.01 -19.71 -4.31
N MET A 62 3.82 -19.60 -4.92
CA MET A 62 3.23 -18.30 -5.27
C MET A 62 3.02 -17.42 -4.03
N ASN A 63 2.59 -18.00 -2.90
CA ASN A 63 2.38 -17.26 -1.66
C ASN A 63 3.64 -16.55 -1.18
N LYS A 64 4.81 -17.19 -1.25
CA LYS A 64 6.07 -16.55 -0.85
C LYS A 64 6.33 -15.27 -1.63
N THR A 65 6.09 -15.29 -2.94
CA THR A 65 6.25 -14.11 -3.79
C THR A 65 5.15 -13.08 -3.55
N ILE A 66 3.90 -13.52 -3.39
CA ILE A 66 2.77 -12.63 -3.07
C ILE A 66 3.07 -11.87 -1.78
N ASP A 67 3.50 -12.54 -0.71
CA ASP A 67 3.80 -11.92 0.57
C ASP A 67 4.89 -10.84 0.44
N GLN A 68 5.96 -11.13 -0.31
CA GLN A 68 7.02 -10.17 -0.58
C GLN A 68 6.51 -8.95 -1.36
N ASN A 69 5.70 -9.17 -2.40
CA ASN A 69 5.15 -8.08 -3.21
C ASN A 69 4.16 -7.23 -2.40
N LEU A 70 3.32 -7.84 -1.56
CA LEU A 70 2.38 -7.12 -0.70
C LEU A 70 3.10 -6.22 0.30
N ILE A 71 4.21 -6.69 0.89
CA ILE A 71 5.06 -5.87 1.76
C ILE A 71 5.61 -4.68 0.97
N PHE A 72 6.13 -4.90 -0.24
CA PHE A 72 6.65 -3.84 -1.10
C PHE A 72 5.58 -2.80 -1.48
N ILE A 73 4.41 -3.25 -1.92
CA ILE A 73 3.27 -2.40 -2.26
C ILE A 73 2.85 -1.56 -1.04
N ARG A 74 2.73 -2.19 0.14
CA ARG A 74 2.43 -1.48 1.39
C ARG A 74 3.46 -0.39 1.69
N HIS A 75 4.75 -0.70 1.54
CA HIS A 75 5.83 0.26 1.80
C HIS A 75 5.75 1.47 0.86
N ARG A 76 5.47 1.25 -0.44
CA ARG A 76 5.27 2.34 -1.40
C ARG A 76 4.12 3.25 -1.01
N ILE A 77 2.97 2.67 -0.66
CA ILE A 77 1.79 3.43 -0.21
C ILE A 77 2.12 4.25 1.05
N MET A 78 2.83 3.66 2.01
CA MET A 78 3.24 4.37 3.23
C MET A 78 4.19 5.54 2.94
N GLU A 79 5.14 5.36 2.02
CA GLU A 79 6.07 6.41 1.63
C GLU A 79 5.35 7.57 0.94
N ASP A 80 4.41 7.27 0.03
CA ASP A 80 3.57 8.29 -0.60
C ASP A 80 2.78 9.11 0.43
N LEU A 81 2.17 8.44 1.42
CA LEU A 81 1.45 9.10 2.50
C LEU A 81 2.37 10.01 3.33
N ARG A 82 3.62 9.59 3.56
CA ARG A 82 4.63 10.40 4.26
C ARG A 82 4.99 11.63 3.44
N LEU A 83 5.25 11.48 2.15
CA LEU A 83 5.57 12.58 1.24
C LEU A 83 4.42 13.59 1.12
N LEU A 84 3.17 13.12 1.06
CA LEU A 84 1.98 13.98 1.08
C LEU A 84 1.88 14.81 2.36
N LYS A 85 2.16 14.22 3.52
CA LYS A 85 2.18 14.93 4.81
C LYS A 85 3.28 16.00 4.86
N VAL A 86 4.48 15.66 4.38
CA VAL A 86 5.62 16.59 4.34
C VAL A 86 5.33 17.78 3.41
N LYS A 87 4.80 17.53 2.20
CA LYS A 87 4.39 18.60 1.27
C LYS A 87 3.36 19.54 1.88
N LYS A 88 2.35 19.02 2.59
CA LYS A 88 1.35 19.83 3.31
C LYS A 88 2.02 20.71 4.39
N LYS A 89 2.97 20.17 5.16
CA LYS A 89 3.71 20.93 6.17
C LYS A 89 4.52 22.07 5.55
N HIS A 90 5.25 21.81 4.46
CA HIS A 90 6.02 22.84 3.77
C HIS A 90 5.14 23.92 3.15
N ASN A 91 4.03 23.56 2.49
CA ASN A 91 3.08 24.55 1.96
C ASN A 91 2.52 25.44 3.07
N ASN A 92 2.18 24.90 4.24
CA ASN A 92 1.70 25.71 5.37
C ASN A 92 2.81 26.61 5.96
N SER A 93 4.08 26.19 5.93
CA SER A 93 5.21 27.03 6.38
C SER A 93 5.57 28.16 5.41
N TYR A 94 5.24 28.04 4.12
CA TYR A 94 5.45 29.08 3.12
C TYR A 94 4.30 30.09 2.99
N VAL A 95 3.12 29.80 3.55
CA VAL A 95 1.96 30.71 3.54
C VAL A 95 2.08 31.80 4.62
N ASN A 96 3.11 31.77 5.47
CA ASN A 96 3.30 32.81 6.49
C ASN A 96 4.71 33.46 6.58
N PRO A 97 5.23 34.07 5.50
CA PRO A 97 6.42 34.93 5.59
C PRO A 97 6.13 36.32 6.18
N TYR A 98 4.86 36.64 6.45
CA TYR A 98 4.39 37.96 6.88
C TYR A 98 3.49 37.92 8.13
N GLU A 99 3.58 36.90 8.97
CA GLU A 99 3.20 37.08 10.39
C GLU A 99 4.25 38.01 11.00
N MET A 100 4.06 39.31 10.69
CA MET A 100 4.60 40.41 11.44
C MET A 100 4.10 40.22 12.86
N LYS A 101 4.91 39.56 13.70
CA LYS A 101 4.87 39.78 15.14
C LYS A 101 4.92 41.30 15.31
N SER A 102 3.85 41.80 15.90
CA SER A 102 3.56 43.20 16.10
C SER A 102 4.82 43.97 16.49
N PHE A 103 5.02 45.05 15.74
CA PHE A 103 6.01 46.09 15.88
C PHE A 103 5.94 46.68 17.30
N ASP A 104 6.73 46.18 18.25
CA ASP A 104 7.00 46.95 19.47
C ASP A 104 8.05 48.00 19.10
N GLY A 105 7.54 49.17 18.69
CA GLY A 105 8.31 50.28 18.18
C GLY A 105 9.21 50.86 19.28
N MET A 106 10.50 50.57 19.21
CA MET A 106 11.51 51.39 19.89
C MET A 106 12.44 52.01 18.83
N PHE A 107 12.08 53.22 18.40
CA PHE A 107 13.03 54.16 17.80
C PHE A 107 13.98 54.65 18.90
N TYR A 108 15.24 54.21 18.86
CA TYR A 108 16.32 54.91 19.53
C TYR A 108 17.29 55.44 18.48
N ASP A 109 17.04 56.67 18.06
CA ASP A 109 18.12 57.52 17.54
C ASP A 109 18.12 58.82 18.34
N LYS A 110 18.98 58.88 19.34
CA LYS A 110 19.43 60.13 19.94
C LYS A 110 20.95 60.10 19.99
N LYS A 111 21.56 60.62 18.93
CA LYS A 111 22.88 61.23 18.99
C LYS A 111 22.71 62.74 19.18
N ASN A 112 23.52 63.28 20.08
CA ASN A 112 23.75 64.67 20.52
C ASN A 112 23.26 64.97 21.93
#